data_AF-A0A497GHL9-F1
#
_entry.id   AF-A0A497GHL9-F1
#
_cell.length_a   1.000
_cell.length_b   1.000
_cell.length_c   1.000
_cell.angle_alpha   90.00
_cell.angle_beta   90.00
_cell.angle_gamma   90.00
#
_symmetry.space_group_name_H-M   'P 1'
#
loop_
_entity.id
_entity.type
_entity.pdbx_description
1 polymer ?
#
loop_
_entity_poly.entity_id
_entity_poly.type
_entity_poly.pdbx_seq_one_letter_code
_entity_poly.pdbx_strand_id
1 'polypeptide(L)'
;MVKVLVIAPIIGSTGDTVNERQVVMAISQYSEKVLIITSLGIRGIIKRSYKTYLSNRPPNTKILLIPFTLLPFDQLWMVNFIIYTFYALLLSIITYLLDLKICFDLIYVRDPRSALFISFFKRLSRKCFTKIVAITEEEI
;
A
#
# COMPACT_ATOMS: atom_id res chain seq x y z
N MET A 1 13.26 8.45 -16.58
CA MET A 1 12.74 8.93 -15.28
C MET A 1 11.96 7.78 -14.64
N VAL A 2 11.86 7.72 -13.31
CA VAL A 2 11.44 6.51 -12.57
C VAL A 2 9.92 6.46 -12.39
N LYS A 3 9.30 5.29 -12.64
CA LYS A 3 7.88 5.00 -12.37
C LYS A 3 7.76 4.15 -11.12
N VAL A 4 6.99 4.63 -10.15
CA VAL A 4 6.89 3.99 -8.83
C VAL A 4 5.46 3.56 -8.52
N LEU A 5 5.32 2.34 -8.01
CA LEU A 5 4.10 1.86 -7.37
C LEU A 5 4.30 1.89 -5.85
N VAL A 6 3.36 2.46 -5.12
CA VAL A 6 3.35 2.48 -3.66
C VAL A 6 2.11 1.76 -3.16
N ILE A 7 2.28 0.79 -2.27
CA ILE A 7 1.22 0.06 -1.60
C ILE A 7 1.32 0.37 -0.10
N ALA A 8 0.57 1.37 0.33
CA ALA A 8 0.63 1.88 1.70
C ALA A 8 -0.65 2.61 2.12
N PRO A 9 -1.02 2.58 3.41
CA PRO A 9 -2.12 3.38 3.92
C PRO A 9 -1.68 4.85 4.01
N ILE A 10 -2.20 5.72 3.14
CA ILE A 10 -1.87 7.15 3.13
C ILE A 10 -3.04 8.05 3.58
N ILE A 11 -4.21 7.47 3.86
CA ILE A 11 -5.43 8.18 4.24
C ILE A 11 -5.72 7.94 5.71
N GLY A 12 -5.76 9.01 6.48
CA GLY A 12 -5.95 8.95 7.93
C GLY A 12 -5.15 10.02 8.66
N SER A 13 -5.29 10.02 9.98
CA SER A 13 -4.60 10.90 10.91
C SER A 13 -3.70 10.15 11.90
N THR A 14 -3.52 8.83 11.72
CA THR A 14 -2.62 8.04 12.57
C THR A 14 -1.16 8.29 12.17
N GLY A 15 -0.24 8.14 13.12
CA GLY A 15 1.20 8.35 12.89
C GLY A 15 1.73 7.58 11.68
N ASP A 16 1.34 6.30 11.54
CA ASP A 16 1.69 5.49 10.37
C ASP A 16 1.22 6.12 9.05
N THR A 17 -0.05 6.54 8.96
CA THR A 17 -0.60 7.12 7.73
C THR A 17 0.03 8.45 7.35
N VAL A 18 0.45 9.24 8.34
CA VAL A 18 1.16 10.51 8.13
C VAL A 18 2.58 10.25 7.63
N ASN A 19 3.29 9.29 8.25
CA ASN A 19 4.63 8.91 7.84
C ASN A 19 4.66 8.41 6.39
N GLU A 20 3.77 7.49 6.02
CA GLU A 20 3.72 6.97 4.65
C GLU A 20 3.35 8.05 3.63
N ARG A 21 2.51 9.02 4.02
CA ARG A 21 2.20 10.15 3.16
C ARG A 21 3.44 11.01 2.90
N GLN A 22 4.26 11.28 3.90
CA GLN A 22 5.51 12.04 3.71
C GLN A 22 6.49 11.30 2.80
N VAL A 23 6.64 9.98 2.98
CA VAL A 23 7.46 9.13 2.10
C VAL A 23 6.97 9.22 0.65
N VAL A 24 5.66 9.09 0.42
CA VAL A 24 5.07 9.22 -0.92
C VAL A 24 5.30 10.60 -1.53
N MET A 25 5.16 11.66 -0.74
CA MET A 25 5.41 13.02 -1.20
C MET A 25 6.87 13.19 -1.62
N ALA A 26 7.82 12.66 -0.85
CA ALA A 26 9.23 12.66 -1.21
C ALA A 26 9.49 11.87 -2.51
N ILE A 27 8.97 10.65 -2.62
CA ILE A 27 9.09 9.82 -3.83
C ILE A 27 8.55 10.56 -5.06
N SER A 28 7.43 11.26 -4.91
CA SER A 28 6.80 12.00 -6.02
C SER A 28 7.67 13.13 -6.57
N GLN A 29 8.58 13.71 -5.78
CA GLN A 29 9.47 14.76 -6.27
C GLN A 29 10.56 14.23 -7.22
N TYR A 30 10.93 12.95 -7.08
CA TYR A 30 12.00 12.32 -7.85
C TYR A 30 11.49 11.31 -8.90
N SER A 31 10.17 11.22 -9.07
CA SER A 31 9.53 10.22 -9.94
C SER A 31 8.73 10.89 -11.06
N GLU A 32 8.74 10.29 -12.25
CA GLU A 32 7.90 10.75 -13.37
C GLU A 32 6.42 10.48 -13.09
N LYS A 33 6.15 9.34 -12.47
CA LYS A 33 4.80 8.84 -12.24
C LYS A 33 4.78 8.00 -10.99
N VAL A 34 3.86 8.34 -10.08
CA VAL A 34 3.61 7.56 -8.86
C VAL A 34 2.18 7.05 -8.88
N LEU A 35 2.00 5.73 -8.80
CA LEU A 35 0.70 5.12 -8.54
C LEU A 35 0.67 4.66 -7.10
N ILE A 36 -0.35 5.05 -6.35
CA ILE A 36 -0.52 4.67 -4.95
C ILE A 36 -1.75 3.79 -4.84
N ILE A 37 -1.60 2.61 -4.27
CA ILE A 37 -2.70 1.76 -3.84
C ILE A 37 -2.82 1.92 -2.33
N THR A 38 -3.94 2.50 -1.89
CA THR A 38 -4.21 2.68 -0.45
C THR A 38 -5.50 2.00 -0.08
N SER A 39 -5.44 1.19 0.97
CA SER A 39 -6.60 0.61 1.62
C SER A 39 -7.38 1.69 2.38
N LEU A 40 -8.70 1.64 2.33
CA LEU A 40 -9.56 2.50 3.15
C LEU A 40 -10.73 1.69 3.72
N GLY A 41 -10.97 1.85 5.03
CA GLY A 41 -12.12 1.27 5.70
C GLY A 41 -13.45 1.85 5.19
N ILE A 42 -14.51 1.05 5.20
CA ILE A 42 -15.87 1.44 4.77
C ILE A 42 -16.33 2.72 5.49
N ARG A 43 -16.05 2.85 6.79
CA ARG A 43 -16.36 4.08 7.55
C ARG A 43 -15.68 5.33 6.96
N GLY A 44 -14.44 5.21 6.50
CA GLY A 44 -13.71 6.30 5.83
C GLY A 44 -14.26 6.63 4.44
N ILE A 45 -14.74 5.62 3.71
CA ILE A 45 -15.42 5.79 2.42
C ILE A 45 -16.74 6.55 2.62
N ILE A 46 -17.56 6.13 3.60
CA ILE A 46 -18.86 6.76 3.92
C ILE A 46 -18.66 8.22 4.36
N LYS A 47 -17.70 8.46 5.26
CA LYS A 47 -17.36 9.82 5.73
C LYS A 47 -16.65 10.67 4.67
N ARG A 48 -16.35 10.11 3.49
CA ARG A 48 -15.68 10.78 2.36
C ARG A 48 -14.35 11.44 2.76
N SER A 49 -13.67 10.92 3.79
CA SER A 49 -12.41 11.49 4.30
C SER A 49 -11.29 11.48 3.26
N TYR A 50 -11.41 10.62 2.24
CA TYR A 50 -10.46 10.52 1.13
C TYR A 50 -10.44 11.73 0.21
N LYS A 51 -11.52 12.55 0.17
CA LYS A 51 -11.64 13.64 -0.82
C LYS A 51 -10.53 14.68 -0.70
N THR A 52 -10.22 15.10 0.53
CA THR A 52 -9.16 16.07 0.80
C THR A 52 -7.78 15.55 0.37
N TYR A 53 -7.56 14.24 0.48
CA TYR A 53 -6.29 13.62 0.05
C TYR A 53 -6.20 13.44 -1.46
N LEU A 54 -7.34 13.22 -2.13
CA LEU A 54 -7.39 13.17 -3.59
C LEU A 54 -7.20 14.55 -4.23
N SER A 55 -7.67 15.62 -3.58
CA SER A 55 -7.53 17.00 -4.09
C SER A 55 -6.12 17.56 -3.91
N ASN A 56 -5.45 17.23 -2.80
CA ASN A 56 -4.15 17.82 -2.44
C ASN A 56 -2.95 16.96 -2.90
N ARG A 57 -3.13 16.12 -3.92
CA ARG A 57 -2.07 15.23 -4.40
C ARG A 57 -1.16 15.92 -5.42
N PRO A 58 0.12 15.52 -5.52
CA PRO A 58 1.00 15.96 -6.59
C PRO A 58 0.45 15.60 -7.99
N PRO A 59 0.74 16.40 -9.03
CA PRO A 59 0.16 16.22 -10.36
C PRO A 59 0.58 14.90 -11.04
N ASN A 60 1.78 14.41 -10.73
CA ASN A 60 2.32 13.13 -11.23
C ASN A 60 1.85 11.91 -10.44
N THR A 61 0.98 12.11 -9.44
CA THR A 61 0.53 11.08 -8.52
C THR A 61 -0.92 10.67 -8.81
N LYS A 62 -1.16 9.36 -8.94
CA LYS A 62 -2.51 8.77 -9.03
C LYS A 62 -2.75 7.88 -7.81
N ILE A 63 -3.93 8.01 -7.22
CA ILE A 63 -4.33 7.23 -6.05
C ILE A 63 -5.47 6.29 -6.45
N LEU A 64 -5.25 4.99 -6.24
CA LEU A 64 -6.24 3.94 -6.33
C LEU A 64 -6.69 3.57 -4.91
N LEU A 65 -7.96 3.86 -4.62
CA LEU A 65 -8.59 3.50 -3.36
C LEU A 65 -9.10 2.06 -3.46
N ILE A 66 -8.65 1.19 -2.57
CA ILE A 66 -9.20 -0.15 -2.44
C ILE A 66 -9.99 -0.22 -1.13
N PRO A 67 -11.29 -0.53 -1.17
CA PRO A 67 -12.04 -0.77 0.05
C PRO A 67 -11.45 -2.00 0.76
N PHE A 68 -11.00 -1.81 1.99
CA PHE A 68 -10.53 -2.91 2.83
C PHE A 68 -11.05 -2.72 4.24
N THR A 69 -11.69 -3.74 4.77
CA THR A 69 -12.26 -3.74 6.11
C THR A 69 -11.90 -4.99 6.85
N LEU A 70 -11.20 -4.82 7.95
CA LEU A 70 -11.07 -5.84 8.98
C LEU A 70 -12.33 -5.82 9.86
N LEU A 71 -12.77 -7.00 10.28
CA LEU A 71 -13.89 -7.14 11.21
C LEU A 71 -13.42 -6.71 12.61
N PRO A 72 -14.23 -5.93 13.36
CA PRO A 72 -13.80 -5.23 14.56
C PRO A 72 -13.66 -6.10 15.82
N PHE A 73 -13.90 -7.40 15.74
CA PHE A 73 -13.90 -8.28 16.91
C PHE A 73 -12.59 -9.05 17.05
N ASP A 74 -11.93 -8.91 18.21
CA ASP A 74 -10.68 -9.59 18.53
C ASP A 74 -10.82 -11.13 18.50
N GLN A 75 -12.00 -11.65 18.84
CA GLN A 75 -12.31 -13.08 18.76
C GLN A 75 -12.36 -13.62 17.31
N LEU A 76 -12.48 -12.74 16.31
CA LEU A 76 -12.49 -13.10 14.89
C LEU A 76 -11.10 -13.02 14.23
N TRP A 77 -10.02 -13.05 15.03
CA TRP A 77 -8.64 -12.97 14.54
C TRP A 77 -8.33 -13.97 13.40
N MET A 78 -8.79 -15.22 13.51
CA MET A 78 -8.65 -16.25 12.46
C MET A 78 -9.34 -15.84 11.15
N VAL A 79 -10.55 -15.28 11.24
CA VAL A 79 -11.30 -14.81 10.07
C VAL A 79 -10.60 -13.61 9.44
N ASN A 80 -10.13 -12.66 10.26
CA ASN A 80 -9.36 -11.52 9.81
C ASN A 80 -8.04 -11.94 9.13
N PHE A 81 -7.38 -13.00 9.62
CA PHE A 81 -6.18 -13.55 8.99
C PHE A 81 -6.49 -14.13 7.60
N ILE A 82 -7.57 -14.89 7.46
CA ILE A 82 -8.02 -15.43 6.17
C ILE A 82 -8.38 -14.30 5.20
N ILE A 83 -9.16 -13.32 5.65
CA ILE A 83 -9.54 -12.13 4.85
C ILE A 83 -8.30 -11.38 4.40
N TYR A 84 -7.34 -11.16 5.31
CA TYR A 84 -6.09 -10.46 4.98
C TYR A 84 -5.28 -11.24 3.95
N THR A 85 -5.17 -12.56 4.10
CA THR A 85 -4.45 -13.43 3.15
C THR A 85 -5.08 -13.37 1.77
N PHE A 86 -6.41 -13.47 1.68
CA PHE A 86 -7.13 -13.33 0.42
C PHE A 86 -6.94 -11.93 -0.20
N TYR A 87 -6.95 -10.89 0.62
CA TYR A 87 -6.68 -9.53 0.17
C TYR A 87 -5.27 -9.36 -0.37
N ALA A 88 -4.26 -9.88 0.32
CA ALA A 88 -2.86 -9.82 -0.12
C ALA A 88 -2.66 -10.59 -1.44
N LEU A 89 -3.33 -11.74 -1.61
CA LEU A 89 -3.35 -12.47 -2.88
C LEU A 89 -3.98 -11.63 -4.00
N LEU A 90 -5.17 -11.07 -3.78
CA LEU A 90 -5.85 -10.22 -4.77
C LEU A 90 -4.99 -9.00 -5.14
N LEU A 91 -4.37 -8.37 -4.14
CA LEU A 91 -3.47 -7.24 -4.32
C LEU A 91 -2.24 -7.61 -5.16
N SER A 92 -1.69 -8.81 -4.99
CA SER A 92 -0.58 -9.29 -5.81
C SER A 92 -0.97 -9.45 -7.28
N ILE A 93 -2.17 -9.95 -7.57
CA ILE A 93 -2.71 -10.07 -8.93
C ILE A 93 -2.93 -8.69 -9.55
N ILE A 94 -3.57 -7.77 -8.81
CA ILE A 94 -3.76 -6.38 -9.26
C ILE A 94 -2.41 -5.72 -9.55
N THR A 95 -1.45 -5.89 -8.67
CA THR A 95 -0.08 -5.36 -8.83
C THR A 95 0.58 -5.91 -10.08
N TYR A 96 0.47 -7.21 -10.31
CA TYR A 96 1.02 -7.86 -11.50
C TYR A 96 0.40 -7.32 -12.80
N LEU A 97 -0.92 -7.19 -12.86
CA LEU A 97 -1.63 -6.63 -14.01
C LEU A 97 -1.26 -5.16 -14.27
N LEU A 98 -1.12 -4.37 -13.20
CA LEU A 98 -0.70 -2.97 -13.32
C LEU A 98 0.74 -2.85 -13.80
N ASP A 99 1.65 -3.71 -13.33
CA ASP A 99 3.04 -3.72 -13.79
C ASP A 99 3.18 -4.16 -15.25
N LEU A 100 2.33 -5.08 -15.74
CA LEU A 100 2.28 -5.41 -17.17
C LEU A 100 1.88 -4.21 -18.03
N LYS A 101 0.99 -3.35 -17.53
CA LYS A 101 0.48 -2.18 -18.26
C LYS A 101 1.39 -0.96 -18.19
N ILE A 102 1.95 -0.67 -17.02
CA ILE A 102 2.69 0.58 -16.75
C ILE A 102 4.21 0.37 -16.82
N CYS A 103 4.67 -0.86 -16.54
CA CYS A 103 6.07 -1.23 -16.32
C CYS A 103 6.71 -0.34 -15.25
N PHE A 104 6.45 -0.65 -13.98
CA PHE A 104 7.07 0.07 -12.87
C PHE A 104 8.54 -0.28 -12.74
N ASP A 105 9.34 0.68 -12.31
CA ASP A 105 10.76 0.50 -12.01
C ASP A 105 10.95 0.10 -10.54
N LEU A 106 10.09 0.62 -9.65
CA LEU A 106 10.12 0.41 -8.21
C LEU A 106 8.71 0.13 -7.67
N ILE A 107 8.60 -0.82 -6.74
CA ILE A 107 7.38 -1.13 -5.99
C ILE A 107 7.70 -1.00 -4.50
N TYR A 108 7.17 0.01 -3.82
CA TYR A 108 7.30 0.17 -2.37
C TYR A 108 6.06 -0.38 -1.67
N VAL A 109 6.25 -1.29 -0.71
CA VAL A 109 5.16 -1.93 0.05
C VAL A 109 5.37 -1.73 1.54
N ARG A 110 4.46 -1.03 2.21
CA ARG A 110 4.60 -0.72 3.65
C ARG A 110 4.47 -1.94 4.55
N ASP A 111 3.53 -2.84 4.27
CA ASP A 111 3.24 -4.00 5.11
C ASP A 111 3.86 -5.28 4.49
N PRO A 112 4.79 -5.95 5.18
CA PRO A 112 5.40 -7.19 4.70
C PRO A 112 4.39 -8.28 4.34
N ARG A 113 3.25 -8.35 5.04
CA ARG A 113 2.20 -9.34 4.78
C ARG A 113 1.55 -9.11 3.42
N SER A 114 1.42 -7.85 2.99
CA SER A 114 0.96 -7.50 1.64
C SER A 114 2.03 -7.78 0.57
N ALA A 115 3.31 -7.71 0.94
CA ALA A 115 4.43 -8.00 0.05
C ALA A 115 4.65 -9.51 -0.19
N LEU A 116 4.16 -10.38 0.70
CA LEU A 116 4.37 -11.83 0.65
C LEU A 116 4.00 -12.43 -0.71
N PHE A 117 2.78 -12.22 -1.19
CA PHE A 117 2.35 -12.80 -2.47
C PHE A 117 2.97 -12.10 -3.68
N ILE A 118 3.32 -10.81 -3.55
CA ILE A 118 4.06 -10.07 -4.58
C ILE A 118 5.44 -10.70 -4.80
N SER A 119 6.06 -11.21 -3.73
CA SER A 119 7.40 -11.82 -3.78
C SER A 119 7.46 -13.10 -4.63
N PHE A 120 6.35 -13.83 -4.78
CA PHE A 120 6.31 -15.05 -5.60
C PHE A 120 6.42 -14.77 -7.10
N PHE A 121 6.09 -13.54 -7.54
CA PHE A 121 6.27 -13.16 -8.94
C PHE A 121 7.71 -12.68 -9.16
N LYS A 122 8.52 -13.46 -9.90
CA LYS A 122 9.92 -13.13 -10.23
C LYS A 122 10.11 -11.72 -10.82
N ARG A 123 9.12 -11.24 -11.58
CA ARG A 123 9.12 -9.90 -12.19
C ARG A 123 8.94 -8.78 -11.17
N LEU A 124 8.05 -8.98 -10.19
CA LEU A 124 7.72 -7.98 -9.17
C LEU A 124 8.74 -7.99 -8.04
N SER A 125 9.17 -9.16 -7.59
CA SER A 125 10.12 -9.33 -6.48
C SER A 125 11.43 -8.57 -6.67
N ARG A 126 11.98 -8.55 -7.90
CA ARG A 126 13.21 -7.82 -8.24
C ARG A 126 13.13 -6.30 -8.05
N LYS A 127 11.92 -5.77 -7.97
CA LYS A 127 11.63 -4.33 -7.88
C LYS A 127 10.90 -3.96 -6.60
N CYS A 128 10.61 -4.95 -5.75
CA CYS A 128 9.80 -4.80 -4.55
C CYS A 128 10.68 -4.47 -3.36
N PHE A 129 10.40 -3.34 -2.72
CA PHE A 129 11.02 -2.89 -1.49
C PHE A 129 9.94 -2.85 -0.42
N THR A 130 10.13 -3.63 0.64
CA THR A 130 9.21 -3.64 1.76
C THR A 130 9.87 -3.10 3.02
N LYS A 131 9.11 -2.34 3.80
CA LYS A 131 9.55 -1.95 5.14
C LYS A 131 9.38 -3.14 6.07
N ILE A 132 10.47 -3.84 6.35
CA ILE A 132 10.51 -4.85 7.40
C ILE A 132 10.35 -4.09 8.72
N VAL A 133 9.23 -4.32 9.42
CA VAL A 133 9.12 -3.88 10.81
C VAL A 133 10.23 -4.61 11.54
N ALA A 134 11.15 -3.86 12.15
CA ALA A 134 12.25 -4.43 12.91
C ALA A 134 11.68 -5.54 13.79
N ILE A 135 12.13 -6.78 13.55
CA ILE A 135 12.17 -7.77 14.61
C ILE A 135 12.88 -7.03 15.72
N THR A 136 12.20 -6.85 16.86
CA THR A 136 12.81 -6.27 18.03
C THR A 136 14.18 -6.91 18.20
N GLU A 137 15.24 -6.14 17.94
CA GLU A 137 16.51 -6.34 18.62
C GLU A 137 16.24 -5.96 20.08
N GLU A 138 15.40 -6.74 20.76
CA GLU A 138 15.35 -6.76 22.21
C GLU A 138 16.65 -7.45 22.62
N GLU A 139 17.64 -6.60 22.84
CA GLU A 139 18.70 -6.66 23.86
C GLU A 139 19.07 -8.07 24.37
N ILE A 140 20.28 -8.50 24.01
CA ILE A 140 21.06 -9.50 24.78
C ILE A 140 21.60 -8.83 26.04
#